data_AF-A0A2G2YGV7-F1
#
_entry.id   AF-A0A2G2YGV7-F1
#
_cell.length_a   1.000
_cell.length_b   1.000
_cell.length_c   1.000
_cell.angle_alpha   90.00
_cell.angle_beta   90.00
_cell.angle_gamma   90.00
#
_symmetry.space_group_name_H-M   'P 1'
#
loop_
_entity.id
_entity.type
_entity.pdbx_description
1 polymer ?
#
loop_
_entity_poly.entity_id
_entity_poly.type
_entity_poly.pdbx_seq_one_letter_code
_entity_poly.pdbx_strand_id
1 'polypeptide(L)'
;MYFTVFKKATKVVSYISQRPLLLNLIRKFTNEKNLVKPTKTRFTTAFLTLEAMYKQRKNLRTLIISNEWSLSKFAKEVLGKEVSAILYSEYFWNDVVKALKVCGPFFSFLHLVDREERLPMGYMLEAIDKVKETIQ
;
A
#
# COMPACT_ATOMS: atom_id res chain seq x y z
N MET A 1 0.13 2.47 15.99
CA MET A 1 1.39 2.31 15.23
C MET A 1 1.16 2.20 13.71
N TYR A 2 0.23 1.37 13.20
CA TYR A 2 0.03 1.18 11.74
C TYR A 2 -0.59 2.35 10.98
N PHE A 3 -1.33 3.24 11.65
CA PHE A 3 -1.94 4.43 11.02
C PHE A 3 -0.92 5.28 10.26
N THR A 4 0.31 5.40 10.78
CA THR A 4 1.38 6.18 10.14
C THR A 4 1.90 5.51 8.87
N VAL A 5 1.89 4.17 8.80
CA VAL A 5 2.27 3.38 7.61
C VAL A 5 1.29 3.65 6.47
N PHE A 6 -0.01 3.49 6.75
CA PHE A 6 -1.05 3.78 5.76
C PHE A 6 -1.03 5.24 5.33
N LYS A 7 -0.86 6.19 6.27
CA LYS A 7 -0.74 7.62 5.94
C LYS A 7 0.44 7.92 5.01
N LYS A 8 1.61 7.30 5.26
CA LYS A 8 2.79 7.42 4.39
C LYS A 8 2.55 6.80 3.01
N ALA A 9 1.97 5.61 2.94
CA ALA A 9 1.62 4.95 1.68
C ALA A 9 0.63 5.78 0.85
N THR A 10 -0.43 6.29 1.48
CA THR A 10 -1.39 7.20 0.83
C THR A 10 -0.72 8.47 0.34
N LYS A 11 0.20 9.07 1.10
CA LYS A 11 0.95 10.24 0.65
C LYS A 11 1.74 9.93 -0.63
N VAL A 12 2.47 8.81 -0.68
CA VAL A 12 3.22 8.38 -1.86
C VAL A 12 2.29 8.22 -3.06
N VAL A 13 1.21 7.46 -2.91
CA VAL A 13 0.26 7.20 -3.97
C VAL A 13 -0.44 8.46 -4.48
N SER A 14 -0.88 9.34 -3.59
CA SER A 14 -1.53 10.60 -3.96
C SER A 14 -0.57 11.50 -4.73
N TYR A 15 0.69 11.59 -4.28
CA TYR A 15 1.73 12.35 -4.97
C TYR A 15 1.93 11.88 -6.42
N ILE A 16 1.96 10.55 -6.61
CA ILE A 16 2.12 9.90 -7.92
C ILE A 16 0.90 10.12 -8.80
N SER A 17 -0.29 9.81 -8.28
CA SER A 17 -1.53 9.78 -9.07
C SER A 17 -1.93 11.16 -9.59
N GLN A 18 -1.55 12.23 -8.88
CA GLN A 18 -1.81 13.61 -9.28
C GLN A 18 -0.87 14.12 -10.37
N ARG A 19 0.13 13.33 -10.79
CA ARG A 19 1.20 13.76 -11.72
C ARG A 19 1.30 12.78 -12.89
N PRO A 20 0.69 13.07 -14.05
CA PRO A 20 0.68 12.15 -15.20
C PRO A 20 2.08 11.70 -15.66
N LEU A 21 3.04 12.63 -15.73
CA LEU A 21 4.42 12.33 -16.12
C LEU A 21 5.13 11.40 -15.11
N LEU A 22 4.86 11.58 -13.81
CA LEU A 22 5.41 10.72 -12.77
C LEU A 22 4.75 9.34 -12.80
N LEU A 23 3.44 9.29 -13.03
CA LEU A 23 2.70 8.04 -13.18
C LEU A 23 3.28 7.20 -14.34
N ASN A 24 3.55 7.82 -15.48
CA ASN A 24 4.17 7.16 -16.63
C ASN A 24 5.59 6.67 -16.31
N LEU A 25 6.38 7.49 -15.60
CA LEU A 25 7.72 7.09 -15.17
C LEU A 25 7.64 5.85 -14.25
N ILE A 26 6.73 5.83 -13.28
CA ILE A 26 6.57 4.67 -12.39
C ILE A 26 6.14 3.43 -13.15
N ARG A 27 5.21 3.56 -14.10
CA ARG A 27 4.74 2.44 -14.93
C ARG A 27 5.86 1.78 -15.73
N LYS A 28 6.84 2.55 -16.22
CA LYS A 28 8.06 2.03 -16.85
C LYS A 28 8.85 1.11 -15.91
N PHE A 29 8.91 1.43 -14.61
CA PHE A 29 9.64 0.63 -13.62
C PHE A 29 8.79 -0.51 -13.03
N THR A 30 7.46 -0.36 -12.96
CA THR A 30 6.56 -1.38 -12.39
C THR A 30 6.01 -2.37 -13.42
N ASN A 31 6.44 -2.29 -14.68
CA ASN A 31 5.85 -3.02 -15.82
C ASN A 31 4.34 -2.82 -15.89
N GLU A 32 3.91 -1.56 -15.90
CA GLU A 32 2.50 -1.13 -15.96
C GLU A 32 1.62 -1.58 -14.77
N LYS A 33 2.23 -2.16 -13.72
CA LYS A 33 1.48 -2.56 -12.52
C LYS A 33 1.03 -1.32 -11.74
N ASN A 34 -0.28 -1.18 -11.58
CA ASN A 34 -0.89 -0.11 -10.80
C ASN A 34 -0.60 -0.30 -9.30
N LEU A 35 -0.26 0.80 -8.63
CA LEU A 35 -0.06 0.82 -7.17
C LEU A 35 -1.38 0.92 -6.40
N VAL A 36 -2.45 1.33 -7.06
CA VAL A 36 -3.79 1.49 -6.48
C VAL A 36 -4.76 0.60 -7.22
N LYS A 37 -5.59 -0.11 -6.45
CA LYS A 37 -6.77 -0.80 -6.96
C LYS A 37 -8.00 -0.25 -6.23
N PRO A 38 -8.76 0.67 -6.84
CA PRO A 38 -9.98 1.19 -6.23
C PRO A 38 -10.98 0.07 -5.92
N THR A 39 -11.58 0.11 -4.74
CA THR A 39 -12.63 -0.84 -4.30
C THR A 39 -13.76 -0.08 -3.59
N LYS A 40 -14.88 -0.77 -3.31
CA LYS A 40 -16.06 -0.16 -2.69
C LYS A 40 -15.75 0.50 -1.34
N THR A 41 -14.85 -0.07 -0.55
CA THR A 41 -14.51 0.45 0.78
C THR A 41 -13.13 1.10 0.80
N ARG A 42 -13.02 2.19 1.56
CA ARG A 42 -11.75 2.91 1.78
C ARG A 42 -10.70 2.04 2.49
N PHE A 43 -11.13 1.11 3.35
CA PHE A 43 -10.24 0.19 4.05
C PHE A 43 -9.62 -0.82 3.07
N THR A 44 -10.45 -1.49 2.26
CA THR A 44 -9.99 -2.45 1.25
C THR A 44 -9.06 -1.77 0.24
N THR A 45 -9.40 -0.55 -0.19
CA THR A 45 -8.54 0.24 -1.07
C THR A 45 -7.18 0.55 -0.42
N ALA A 46 -7.16 0.96 0.85
CA ALA A 46 -5.92 1.26 1.56
C ALA A 46 -5.03 0.01 1.76
N PHE A 47 -5.64 -1.13 2.13
CA PHE A 47 -4.92 -2.40 2.30
C PHE A 47 -4.32 -2.90 0.98
N LEU A 48 -5.13 -2.96 -0.09
CA LEU A 48 -4.65 -3.41 -1.41
C LEU A 48 -3.60 -2.47 -1.99
N THR A 49 -3.72 -1.16 -1.73
CA THR A 49 -2.70 -0.18 -2.12
C THR A 49 -1.37 -0.46 -1.41
N LEU A 50 -1.42 -0.68 -0.09
CA LEU A 50 -0.23 -1.01 0.69
C LEU A 50 0.44 -2.31 0.21
N GLU A 51 -0.38 -3.33 -0.08
CA GLU A 51 0.06 -4.63 -0.59
C GLU A 51 0.70 -4.50 -1.98
N ALA A 52 0.07 -3.75 -2.90
CA ALA A 52 0.59 -3.48 -4.23
C ALA A 52 1.92 -2.70 -4.19
N MET A 53 2.00 -1.68 -3.34
CA MET A 53 3.26 -0.96 -3.10
C MET A 53 4.36 -1.89 -2.60
N TYR A 54 4.06 -2.80 -1.67
CA TYR A 54 5.04 -3.76 -1.17
C TYR A 54 5.50 -4.74 -2.26
N LYS A 55 4.58 -5.26 -3.07
CA LYS A 55 4.89 -6.10 -4.25
C LYS A 55 5.81 -5.39 -5.25
N GLN A 56 5.71 -4.06 -5.33
CA GLN A 56 6.56 -3.21 -6.20
C GLN A 56 7.77 -2.58 -5.48
N ARG A 57 8.06 -2.93 -4.21
CA ARG A 57 9.12 -2.30 -3.41
C ARG A 57 10.46 -2.21 -4.13
N LYS A 58 10.90 -3.30 -4.77
CA LYS A 58 12.17 -3.34 -5.50
C LYS A 58 12.19 -2.32 -6.64
N ASN A 59 11.13 -2.32 -7.45
CA ASN A 59 10.97 -1.40 -8.58
C ASN A 59 10.89 0.07 -8.13
N LEU A 60 10.15 0.34 -7.06
CA LEU A 60 10.06 1.68 -6.47
C LEU A 60 11.42 2.15 -5.91
N ARG A 61 12.20 1.25 -5.30
CA ARG A 61 13.56 1.54 -4.84
C ARG A 61 14.49 1.81 -6.01
N THR A 62 14.42 1.01 -7.08
CA THR A 62 15.20 1.22 -8.30
C THR A 62 14.86 2.54 -8.98
N LEU A 63 13.58 2.94 -8.98
CA LEU A 63 13.16 4.24 -9.50
C LEU A 63 13.84 5.39 -8.76
N ILE A 64 13.75 5.43 -7.42
CA ILE A 64 14.27 6.58 -6.66
C ILE A 64 15.80 6.73 -6.71
N ILE A 65 16.53 5.65 -7.03
CA ILE A 65 17.99 5.69 -7.24
C ILE A 65 18.40 5.92 -8.70
N SER A 66 17.43 5.91 -9.63
CA SER A 66 17.71 6.05 -11.06
C SER A 66 18.11 7.48 -11.44
N ASN A 67 18.84 7.61 -12.54
CA ASN A 67 19.12 8.89 -13.15
C ASN A 67 17.85 9.58 -13.63
N GLU A 68 16.87 8.83 -14.14
CA GLU A 68 15.58 9.40 -14.55
C GLU A 68 14.87 10.10 -13.39
N TRP A 69 14.94 9.56 -12.17
CA TRP A 69 14.40 10.24 -10.99
C TRP A 69 15.25 11.45 -10.59
N SER A 70 16.56 11.28 -10.43
CA SER A 70 17.45 12.34 -9.93
C SER A 70 17.49 13.57 -10.83
N LEU A 71 17.38 13.38 -12.15
CA LEU A 71 17.32 14.45 -13.14
C LEU A 71 15.91 15.03 -13.32
N SER A 72 14.87 14.35 -12.81
CA SER A 72 13.50 14.84 -12.91
C SER A 72 13.26 16.08 -12.04
N LYS A 73 12.23 16.86 -12.40
CA LYS A 73 11.73 17.94 -11.54
C LYS A 73 11.17 17.42 -10.21
N PHE A 74 10.68 16.18 -10.18
CA PHE A 74 10.06 15.58 -9.00
C PHE A 74 11.05 15.38 -7.85
N ALA A 75 12.29 14.99 -8.15
CA ALA A 75 13.34 14.87 -7.12
C ALA A 75 13.69 16.20 -6.43
N LYS A 76 13.42 17.33 -7.09
CA LYS A 76 13.68 18.68 -6.55
C LYS A 76 12.52 19.21 -5.71
N GLU A 77 11.30 18.72 -5.92
CA GLU A 77 10.10 19.11 -5.17
C GLU A 77 10.21 18.69 -3.70
N VAL A 78 9.70 19.53 -2.78
CA VAL A 78 9.65 19.21 -1.33
C VAL A 78 8.93 17.88 -1.10
N LEU A 79 7.75 17.69 -1.71
CA LEU A 79 6.99 16.46 -1.61
C LEU A 79 7.70 15.27 -2.26
N GLY A 80 8.43 15.47 -3.36
CA GLY A 80 9.19 14.40 -4.00
C GLY A 80 10.37 13.92 -3.15
N LYS A 81 11.04 14.84 -2.44
CA LYS A 81 12.07 14.49 -1.43
C LYS A 81 11.49 13.68 -0.28
N GLU A 82 10.33 14.07 0.23
CA GLU A 82 9.63 13.31 1.28
C GLU A 82 9.24 11.90 0.79
N VAL A 83 8.69 11.78 -0.41
CA VAL A 83 8.34 10.48 -1.02
C VAL A 83 9.58 9.62 -1.20
N SER A 84 10.69 10.20 -1.67
CA SER A 84 11.97 9.50 -1.81
C SER A 84 12.46 8.96 -0.48
N ALA A 85 12.40 9.76 0.59
CA ALA A 85 12.80 9.35 1.92
C ALA A 85 11.94 8.20 2.47
N ILE A 86 10.62 8.24 2.22
CA ILE A 86 9.72 7.14 2.59
C ILE A 86 10.09 5.85 1.84
N LEU A 87 10.26 5.92 0.52
CA LEU A 87 10.55 4.77 -0.33
C LEU A 87 11.97 4.19 -0.09
N TYR A 88 12.92 5.01 0.34
CA TYR A 88 14.27 4.58 0.69
C TYR A 88 14.35 3.93 2.08
N SER A 89 13.47 4.32 3.01
CA SER A 89 13.51 3.89 4.41
C SER A 89 13.22 2.40 4.60
N GLU A 90 14.19 1.65 5.13
CA GLU A 90 13.98 0.24 5.48
C GLU A 90 13.00 0.07 6.65
N TYR A 91 13.00 1.00 7.61
CA TYR A 91 12.04 1.03 8.70
C TYR A 91 10.60 1.09 8.17
N PHE A 92 10.33 1.95 7.18
CA PHE A 92 9.02 2.02 6.55
C PHE A 92 8.61 0.65 5.98
N TRP A 93 9.48 -0.01 5.23
CA TRP A 93 9.15 -1.30 4.64
C TRP A 93 8.99 -2.42 5.68
N ASN A 94 9.74 -2.39 6.76
CA ASN A 94 9.56 -3.34 7.87
C ASN A 94 8.19 -3.13 8.54
N ASP A 95 7.78 -1.87 8.73
CA ASP A 95 6.46 -1.55 9.27
C ASP A 95 5.33 -1.91 8.29
N VAL A 96 5.55 -1.79 6.98
CA VAL A 96 4.63 -2.27 5.94
C VAL A 96 4.41 -3.78 6.07
N VAL A 97 5.47 -4.57 6.23
CA VAL A 97 5.35 -6.03 6.41
C VAL A 97 4.55 -6.36 7.66
N LYS A 98 4.84 -5.70 8.79
CA LYS A 98 4.09 -5.88 10.03
C LYS A 98 2.61 -5.50 9.86
N ALA A 99 2.33 -4.37 9.20
CA ALA A 99 0.98 -3.92 8.93
C ALA A 99 0.21 -4.93 8.06
N LEU A 100 0.82 -5.45 6.99
CA LEU A 100 0.18 -6.44 6.12
C LEU A 100 -0.10 -7.76 6.86
N LYS A 101 0.82 -8.22 7.72
CA LYS A 101 0.61 -9.42 8.53
C LYS A 101 -0.54 -9.26 9.51
N VAL A 102 -0.59 -8.16 10.24
CA VAL A 102 -1.64 -7.92 11.25
C VAL A 102 -2.98 -7.59 10.60
N CYS A 103 -3.00 -6.77 9.55
CA CYS A 103 -4.24 -6.37 8.90
C CYS A 103 -4.77 -7.42 7.90
N GLY A 104 -3.95 -8.38 7.48
CA GLY A 104 -4.31 -9.42 6.51
C GLY A 104 -5.53 -10.24 6.92
N PRO A 105 -5.55 -10.85 8.12
CA PRO A 105 -6.71 -11.60 8.62
C PRO A 105 -7.98 -10.76 8.68
N PHE A 106 -7.89 -9.51 9.15
CA PHE A 106 -9.03 -8.59 9.17
C PHE A 106 -9.54 -8.25 7.78
N PHE A 107 -8.62 -8.02 6.83
CA PHE A 107 -8.98 -7.78 5.44
C PHE A 107 -9.70 -8.98 4.83
N SER A 108 -9.18 -10.20 5.04
CA SER A 108 -9.84 -11.42 4.58
C SER A 108 -11.23 -11.60 5.18
N PHE A 109 -11.38 -11.33 6.48
CA PHE A 109 -12.68 -11.36 7.15
C PHE A 109 -13.65 -10.33 6.56
N LEU A 110 -13.26 -9.06 6.51
CA LEU A 110 -14.11 -7.98 5.98
C LEU A 110 -14.46 -8.20 4.50
N HIS A 111 -13.53 -8.72 3.71
CA HIS A 111 -13.76 -9.02 2.29
C HIS A 111 -14.67 -10.23 2.09
N LEU A 112 -14.66 -11.20 3.01
CA LEU A 112 -15.62 -12.30 3.04
C LEU A 112 -17.03 -11.78 3.39
N VAL A 113 -17.13 -10.97 4.45
CA VAL A 113 -18.39 -10.32 4.86
C VAL A 113 -18.95 -9.40 3.79
N ASP A 114 -18.11 -8.65 3.08
CA ASP A 114 -18.53 -7.77 1.97
C ASP A 114 -19.01 -8.55 0.74
N ARG A 115 -18.63 -9.83 0.59
CA ARG A 115 -19.02 -10.69 -0.55
C ARG A 115 -20.26 -11.52 -0.27
N GLU A 116 -20.40 -12.02 0.95
CA GLU A 116 -21.60 -12.70 1.42
C GLU A 116 -22.49 -11.70 2.14
N GLU A 117 -23.45 -11.10 1.41
CA GLU A 117 -24.40 -10.12 1.96
C GLU A 117 -25.13 -10.59 3.23
N ARG A 118 -25.10 -11.89 3.57
CA ARG A 118 -25.62 -12.47 4.81
C ARG A 118 -24.84 -13.71 5.24
N LEU A 119 -23.68 -13.53 5.90
CA LEU A 119 -23.09 -14.62 6.68
C LEU A 119 -23.97 -14.93 7.90
N PRO A 120 -24.30 -16.21 8.19
CA PRO A 120 -24.90 -16.58 9.47
C PRO A 120 -23.99 -16.18 10.63
N MET A 121 -24.56 -15.68 11.74
CA MET A 121 -23.80 -15.15 12.88
C MET A 121 -22.72 -16.11 13.43
N GLY A 122 -22.94 -17.42 13.36
CA GLY A 122 -21.96 -18.44 13.74
C GLY A 122 -20.66 -18.40 12.94
N TYR A 123 -20.73 -18.15 11.62
CA TYR A 123 -19.54 -18.00 10.77
C TYR A 123 -18.77 -16.71 11.07
N MET A 124 -19.46 -15.64 11.46
CA MET A 124 -18.80 -14.39 11.85
C MET A 124 -17.99 -14.56 13.12
N LEU A 125 -18.53 -15.25 14.13
CA LEU A 125 -17.84 -15.52 15.39
C LEU A 125 -16.60 -16.40 15.18
N GLU A 126 -16.72 -17.47 14.39
CA GLU A 126 -15.58 -18.34 14.07
C GLU A 126 -14.47 -17.59 13.32
N ALA A 127 -14.83 -16.72 12.37
CA ALA A 127 -13.85 -15.94 11.64
C ALA A 127 -13.20 -14.85 12.51
N ILE A 128 -13.94 -14.24 13.45
CA ILE A 128 -13.39 -13.33 14.46
C ILE A 128 -12.40 -14.07 15.37
N ASP A 129 -12.73 -15.29 15.80
CA ASP A 129 -11.85 -16.08 16.66
C ASP A 129 -10.57 -16.50 15.93
N LYS A 130 -10.65 -16.90 14.65
CA LYS A 130 -9.48 -17.12 13.80
C LYS A 130 -8.60 -15.88 13.64
N VAL A 131 -9.20 -14.70 13.51
CA VAL A 131 -8.46 -13.43 13.45
C VAL A 131 -7.73 -13.16 14.77
N LYS A 132 -8.37 -13.41 15.92
CA LYS A 132 -7.72 -13.28 17.24
C LYS A 132 -6.53 -14.24 17.38
N GLU A 133 -6.69 -15.49 16.98
CA GLU A 133 -5.62 -16.51 17.05
C GLU A 133 -4.42 -16.18 16.15
N THR A 134 -4.64 -15.52 15.01
CA THR A 134 -3.57 -15.18 14.05
C THR A 134 -2.74 -13.96 14.48
N ILE A 135 -3.23 -13.16 15.43
CA ILE A 135 -2.57 -11.94 15.92
C ILE A 135 -1.63 -12.23 17.11
N GLN A 136 -1.81 -13.38 17.77
CA GLN A 136 -1.04 -13.83 18.93
C GLN A 136 0.30 -14.47 18.51
#